data_AF-A0A971EIM2-F1
#
_entry.id   AF-A0A971EIM2-F1
#
_cell.length_a   1.000
_cell.length_b   1.000
_cell.length_c   1.000
_cell.angle_alpha   90.00
_cell.angle_beta   90.00
_cell.angle_gamma   90.00
#
_symmetry.space_group_name_H-M   'P 1'
#
loop_
_entity.id
_entity.type
_entity.pdbx_description
1 polymer ?
#
loop_
_entity_poly.entity_id
_entity_poly.type
_entity_poly.pdbx_seq_one_letter_code
_entity_poly.pdbx_strand_id
1 'polypeptide(L)'
;MGRAKEYRQRLKYQVASARKKTLESMLAFRFVEELGMSETEARLLGYRTARWILNQPGVRGPNQILFDAVSGKDSFSRRHKTLKKIRLTPYDIEDLDLELEFGLSTMQAGRILRLIEEAYRQDALLSAKQLTMLCNITPTSLRSRLAGLRREGMWVPVAGLSRVDRERRGELRSAWALSRYLDGQPLAEVRQRAALSREAFRHLWSRFSHVARSLLKGRFKQGDPEEEAWAAIVHTVPKKTLLPLLEEPGIPPSFGDWASFMNELMVDFALSPVKARALREIAEEMLGALSDSRPDEDVVYWAVGSTEPAGKPLDACRLVPVSLTLYDREDVPPPDVDRDLNRLSGIKFRKVLRYATQAKYAGGYLTYADLGYLLGIHPEVISRLVRSHPTVAVPLRGAECDIGRGVTHRKKIIQLYLEMHTETDIVARTGHSYEAIENYIKEFAAVLVLAERGLTVPLIRRVTGRSVKLINTYLELIQEYSGPEYAFRLHHLRKVFELHEDELKKS
;
A
#
# COMPACT_ATOMS: atom_id res chain seq x y z
N MET A 1 -10.94 -27.95 6.07
CA MET A 1 -10.60 -26.94 7.10
C MET A 1 -9.22 -26.27 6.91
N GLY A 2 -8.21 -26.89 6.28
CA GLY A 2 -6.85 -26.30 6.12
C GLY A 2 -6.75 -25.04 5.25
N ARG A 3 -7.37 -25.01 4.06
CA ARG A 3 -7.26 -23.89 3.10
C ARG A 3 -7.73 -22.53 3.63
N ALA A 4 -8.78 -22.51 4.46
CA ALA A 4 -9.30 -21.27 5.05
C ALA A 4 -8.38 -20.72 6.16
N LYS A 5 -7.74 -21.61 6.92
CA LYS A 5 -6.76 -21.25 7.96
C LYS A 5 -5.48 -20.71 7.35
N GLU A 6 -4.96 -21.38 6.31
CA GLU A 6 -3.79 -20.93 5.54
C GLU A 6 -4.04 -19.58 4.85
N TYR A 7 -5.22 -19.40 4.25
CA TYR A 7 -5.62 -18.11 3.66
C TYR A 7 -5.59 -16.98 4.69
N ARG A 8 -6.23 -17.18 5.85
CA ARG A 8 -6.23 -16.18 6.93
C ARG A 8 -4.82 -15.89 7.46
N GLN A 9 -3.97 -16.90 7.56
CA GLN A 9 -2.59 -16.71 8.02
C GLN A 9 -1.75 -15.91 7.00
N ARG A 10 -1.91 -16.19 5.70
CA ARG A 10 -1.27 -15.38 4.64
C ARG A 10 -1.77 -13.95 4.64
N LEU A 11 -3.08 -13.74 4.78
CA LEU A 11 -3.66 -12.40 4.85
C LEU A 11 -3.13 -11.62 6.05
N LYS A 12 -3.05 -12.24 7.24
CA LYS A 12 -2.44 -11.63 8.43
C LYS A 12 -1.01 -11.19 8.19
N TYR A 13 -0.19 -12.02 7.55
CA TYR A 13 1.18 -11.67 7.19
C TYR A 13 1.23 -10.48 6.22
N GLN A 14 0.37 -10.48 5.19
CA GLN A 14 0.29 -9.40 4.21
C GLN A 14 -0.10 -8.07 4.85
N VAL A 15 -1.12 -8.09 5.72
CA VAL A 15 -1.55 -6.91 6.48
C VAL A 15 -0.45 -6.41 7.40
N ALA A 16 0.21 -7.30 8.13
CA ALA A 16 1.32 -6.94 9.02
C ALA A 16 2.49 -6.30 8.24
N SER A 17 2.77 -6.77 7.02
CA SER A 17 3.76 -6.16 6.13
C SER A 17 3.36 -4.74 5.71
N ALA A 18 2.14 -4.54 5.21
CA ALA A 18 1.69 -3.24 4.74
C ALA A 18 1.56 -2.20 5.87
N ARG A 19 1.18 -2.62 7.09
CA ARG A 19 1.12 -1.76 8.28
C ARG A 19 2.45 -1.11 8.66
N LYS A 20 3.56 -1.78 8.36
CA LYS A 20 4.91 -1.30 8.66
C LYS A 20 5.42 -0.25 7.67
N LYS A 21 4.70 -0.04 6.56
CA LYS A 21 5.05 0.88 5.47
C LYS A 21 4.22 2.15 5.54
N THR A 22 4.20 2.75 6.72
CA THR A 22 3.43 3.94 7.07
C THR A 22 4.35 5.03 7.61
N LEU A 23 3.88 6.29 7.57
CA LEU A 23 4.66 7.42 8.08
C LEU A 23 4.97 7.25 9.57
N GLU A 24 3.99 6.78 10.35
CA GLU A 24 4.11 6.48 11.77
C GLU A 24 5.21 5.45 12.04
N SER A 25 5.22 4.36 11.26
CA SER A 25 6.21 3.29 11.42
C SER A 25 7.61 3.76 11.01
N MET A 26 7.70 4.59 9.98
CA MET A 26 8.97 5.17 9.54
C MET A 26 9.55 6.12 10.60
N LEU A 27 8.73 7.01 11.15
CA LEU A 27 9.15 7.89 12.24
C LEU A 27 9.57 7.10 13.48
N ALA A 28 8.78 6.10 13.87
CA ALA A 28 9.13 5.23 14.99
C ALA A 28 10.47 4.52 14.76
N PHE A 29 10.72 3.99 13.56
CA PHE A 29 12.00 3.37 13.22
C PHE A 29 13.17 4.36 13.35
N ARG A 30 13.05 5.57 12.79
CA ARG A 30 14.09 6.60 12.90
C ARG A 30 14.32 7.02 14.35
N PHE A 31 13.27 7.13 15.17
CA PHE A 31 13.42 7.48 16.58
C PHE A 31 14.16 6.40 17.39
N VAL A 32 14.00 5.12 17.05
CA VAL A 32 14.82 4.05 17.63
C VAL A 32 16.27 4.18 17.18
N GLU A 33 16.53 4.24 15.87
CA GLU A 33 17.88 4.20 15.31
C GLU A 33 18.70 5.47 15.57
N GLU A 34 18.10 6.65 15.42
CA GLU A 34 18.80 7.95 15.48
C GLU A 34 18.74 8.58 16.87
N LEU A 35 17.67 8.34 17.65
CA LEU A 35 17.46 8.95 18.98
C LEU A 35 17.65 7.97 20.14
N GLY A 36 17.92 6.70 19.86
CA GLY A 36 18.11 5.66 20.87
C GLY A 36 16.90 5.45 21.77
N MET A 37 15.69 5.67 21.24
CA MET A 37 14.44 5.49 22.00
C MET A 37 14.05 4.02 22.11
N SER A 38 13.28 3.69 23.14
CA SER A 38 12.66 2.36 23.23
C SER A 38 11.57 2.20 22.14
N GLU A 39 11.30 0.97 21.69
CA GLU A 39 10.27 0.73 20.65
C GLU A 39 8.89 1.28 21.01
N THR A 40 8.50 1.17 22.29
CA THR A 40 7.19 1.66 22.76
C THR A 40 7.12 3.17 22.71
N GLU A 41 8.15 3.84 23.21
CA GLU A 41 8.26 5.30 23.21
C GLU A 41 8.27 5.84 21.78
N ALA A 42 9.14 5.28 20.93
CA ALA A 42 9.27 5.64 19.53
C ALA A 42 7.96 5.46 18.74
N ARG A 43 7.20 4.39 19.01
CA ARG A 43 5.89 4.16 18.38
C ARG A 43 4.85 5.20 18.79
N LEU A 44 4.78 5.54 20.08
CA LEU A 44 3.84 6.55 20.57
C LEU A 44 4.18 7.94 20.05
N LEU A 45 5.47 8.28 20.06
CA LEU A 45 5.98 9.55 19.54
C LEU A 45 5.79 9.63 18.01
N GLY A 46 6.11 8.57 17.28
CA GLY A 46 5.91 8.45 15.84
C GLY A 46 4.46 8.66 15.43
N TYR A 47 3.51 8.11 16.20
CA TYR A 47 2.08 8.36 15.98
C TYR A 47 1.70 9.84 16.16
N ARG A 48 2.15 10.49 17.24
CA ARG A 48 1.84 11.90 17.49
C ARG A 48 2.49 12.82 16.44
N THR A 49 3.75 12.58 16.10
CA THR A 49 4.51 13.36 15.11
C THR A 49 3.94 13.18 13.71
N ALA A 50 3.61 11.96 13.28
CA ALA A 50 2.94 11.73 11.99
C ALA A 50 1.63 12.50 11.90
N ARG A 51 0.81 12.46 12.96
CA ARG A 51 -0.46 13.18 13.00
C ARG A 51 -0.28 14.69 12.93
N TRP A 52 0.72 15.22 13.63
CA TRP A 52 1.07 16.65 13.54
C TRP A 52 1.49 17.04 12.12
N ILE A 53 2.38 16.26 11.48
CA ILE A 53 2.85 16.47 10.10
C ILE A 53 1.67 16.50 9.12
N LEU A 54 0.78 15.49 9.20
CA LEU A 54 -0.35 15.35 8.27
C LEU A 54 -1.42 16.43 8.44
N ASN A 55 -1.47 17.09 9.61
CA ASN A 55 -2.40 18.17 9.90
C ASN A 55 -1.85 19.55 9.51
N GLN A 56 -0.60 19.66 9.04
CA GLN A 56 -0.05 20.94 8.63
C GLN A 56 -0.77 21.48 7.38
N PRO A 57 -1.00 22.80 7.29
CA PRO A 57 -1.61 23.42 6.11
C PRO A 57 -0.85 23.09 4.83
N GLY A 58 -1.58 22.78 3.76
CA GLY A 58 -0.99 22.48 2.44
C GLY A 58 -0.40 21.07 2.32
N VAL A 59 -0.12 20.37 3.42
CA VAL A 59 0.40 18.99 3.37
C VAL A 59 -0.64 18.07 2.76
N ARG A 60 -0.19 17.32 1.75
CA ARG A 60 -0.91 16.19 1.17
C ARG A 60 -0.29 14.94 1.75
N GLY A 61 -1.10 14.10 2.40
CA GLY A 61 -0.63 12.85 3.00
C GLY A 61 -0.01 11.90 1.97
N PRO A 62 0.79 10.92 2.44
CA PRO A 62 1.52 9.99 1.56
C PRO A 62 0.56 9.17 0.69
N ASN A 63 -0.55 8.70 1.25
CA ASN A 63 -1.58 7.93 0.55
C ASN A 63 -2.64 8.79 -0.15
N GLN A 64 -2.44 10.11 -0.23
CA GLN A 64 -3.39 11.03 -0.84
C GLN A 64 -2.95 11.50 -2.22
N ILE A 65 -3.91 11.68 -3.12
CA ILE A 65 -3.73 12.26 -4.46
C ILE A 65 -4.57 13.54 -4.60
N LEU A 66 -4.17 14.42 -5.50
CA LEU A 66 -5.05 15.44 -6.06
C LEU A 66 -5.70 14.88 -7.33
N PHE A 67 -6.99 15.10 -7.49
CA PHE A 67 -7.76 14.47 -8.56
C PHE A 67 -8.87 15.39 -9.05
N ASP A 68 -9.08 15.41 -10.37
CA ASP A 68 -10.17 16.17 -10.96
C ASP A 68 -11.52 15.49 -10.69
N ALA A 69 -12.46 16.20 -10.08
CA ALA A 69 -13.82 15.73 -9.84
C ALA A 69 -14.86 16.74 -10.33
N VAL A 70 -16.11 16.29 -10.50
CA VAL A 70 -17.19 17.17 -10.95
C VAL A 70 -17.49 18.17 -9.84
N SER A 71 -17.39 19.47 -10.14
CA SER A 71 -17.63 20.54 -9.17
C SER A 71 -19.11 20.63 -8.79
N GLY A 72 -19.37 20.76 -7.49
CA GLY A 72 -20.69 20.83 -6.87
C GLY A 72 -21.18 19.47 -6.37
N LYS A 73 -21.50 19.36 -5.08
CA LYS A 73 -22.07 18.14 -4.47
C LYS A 73 -23.46 17.76 -5.00
N ASP A 74 -24.14 18.71 -5.64
CA ASP A 74 -25.43 18.54 -6.29
C ASP A 74 -25.33 18.46 -7.83
N SER A 75 -24.11 18.40 -8.38
CA SER A 75 -23.85 18.43 -9.82
C SER A 75 -23.91 17.03 -10.46
N PHE A 76 -25.12 16.47 -10.52
CA PHE A 76 -25.35 15.11 -11.03
C PHE A 76 -25.36 15.00 -12.56
N SER A 77 -25.09 16.09 -13.29
CA SER A 77 -25.16 16.11 -14.75
C SER A 77 -24.18 15.13 -15.40
N ARG A 78 -24.66 14.45 -16.45
CA ARG A 78 -23.81 13.60 -17.31
C ARG A 78 -23.08 14.40 -18.38
N ARG A 79 -23.52 15.63 -18.70
CA ARG A 79 -23.01 16.50 -19.78
C ARG A 79 -22.49 17.83 -19.21
N HIS A 80 -21.51 18.46 -19.86
CA HIS A 80 -20.90 19.75 -19.47
C HIS A 80 -20.48 19.81 -17.99
N LYS A 81 -19.27 19.30 -17.70
CA LYS A 81 -18.76 19.17 -16.33
C LYS A 81 -17.66 20.18 -16.10
N THR A 82 -17.90 21.12 -15.20
CA THR A 82 -16.82 21.88 -14.59
C THR A 82 -16.09 20.94 -13.64
N LEU A 83 -14.78 20.80 -13.83
CA LEU A 83 -13.93 20.00 -12.95
C LEU A 83 -13.26 20.90 -11.93
N LYS A 84 -13.07 20.39 -10.72
CA LYS A 84 -12.21 21.01 -9.71
C LYS A 84 -11.29 19.96 -9.10
N LYS A 85 -10.13 20.40 -8.63
CA LYS A 85 -9.20 19.53 -7.91
C LYS A 85 -9.70 19.27 -6.50
N ILE A 86 -9.73 18.00 -6.13
CA ILE A 86 -10.03 17.54 -4.79
C ILE A 86 -8.93 16.60 -4.31
N ARG A 87 -8.80 16.48 -2.99
CA ARG A 87 -7.90 15.53 -2.35
C ARG A 87 -8.63 14.22 -2.08
N LEU A 88 -8.04 13.10 -2.48
CA LEU A 88 -8.61 11.77 -2.27
C LEU A 88 -7.59 10.86 -1.62
N THR A 89 -8.07 9.84 -0.91
CA THR A 89 -7.27 8.80 -0.25
C THR A 89 -7.61 7.43 -0.87
N PRO A 90 -6.99 7.05 -2.01
CA PRO A 90 -7.37 5.85 -2.75
C PRO A 90 -7.12 4.53 -2.02
N TYR A 91 -6.20 4.51 -1.07
CA TYR A 91 -5.97 3.39 -0.16
C TYR A 91 -5.66 3.91 1.24
N ASP A 92 -6.05 3.16 2.26
CA ASP A 92 -5.77 3.51 3.66
C ASP A 92 -5.58 2.25 4.49
N ILE A 93 -4.91 2.37 5.63
CA ILE A 93 -4.65 1.25 6.53
C ILE A 93 -5.95 0.61 7.03
N GLU A 94 -7.04 1.39 7.09
CA GLU A 94 -8.38 0.88 7.38
C GLU A 94 -8.79 -0.26 6.43
N ASP A 95 -8.37 -0.20 5.16
CA ASP A 95 -8.71 -1.21 4.17
C ASP A 95 -8.24 -2.61 4.62
N LEU A 96 -7.07 -2.68 5.25
CA LEU A 96 -6.50 -3.92 5.75
C LEU A 96 -7.26 -4.44 6.99
N ASP A 97 -7.76 -3.56 7.86
CA ASP A 97 -8.62 -3.93 8.99
C ASP A 97 -9.95 -4.52 8.51
N LEU A 98 -10.57 -3.84 7.54
CA LEU A 98 -11.82 -4.30 6.93
C LEU A 98 -11.64 -5.65 6.23
N GLU A 99 -10.54 -5.84 5.51
CA GLU A 99 -10.28 -7.11 4.83
C GLU A 99 -10.02 -8.25 5.83
N LEU A 100 -9.29 -7.99 6.92
CA LEU A 100 -9.05 -8.98 7.97
C LEU A 100 -10.34 -9.40 8.70
N GLU A 101 -11.19 -8.42 9.02
CA GLU A 101 -12.37 -8.64 9.84
C GLU A 101 -13.55 -9.15 9.02
N PHE A 102 -13.85 -8.49 7.89
CA PHE A 102 -15.06 -8.70 7.10
C PHE A 102 -14.80 -9.19 5.67
N GLY A 103 -13.54 -9.24 5.24
CA GLY A 103 -13.14 -9.74 3.93
C GLY A 103 -13.08 -8.67 2.83
N LEU A 104 -12.56 -9.09 1.67
CA LEU A 104 -12.26 -8.23 0.52
C LEU A 104 -13.47 -7.41 0.03
N SER A 105 -14.67 -7.98 0.07
CA SER A 105 -15.87 -7.30 -0.43
C SER A 105 -16.22 -6.07 0.42
N THR A 106 -16.11 -6.19 1.75
CA THR A 106 -16.37 -5.08 2.68
C THR A 106 -15.27 -4.04 2.61
N MET A 107 -14.00 -4.47 2.52
CA MET A 107 -12.88 -3.55 2.27
C MET A 107 -13.10 -2.70 1.01
N GLN A 108 -13.46 -3.33 -0.11
CA GLN A 108 -13.73 -2.62 -1.35
C GLN A 108 -14.90 -1.63 -1.23
N ALA A 109 -15.94 -1.99 -0.47
CA ALA A 109 -17.05 -1.08 -0.19
C ALA A 109 -16.59 0.13 0.65
N GLY A 110 -15.77 -0.09 1.67
CA GLY A 110 -15.17 0.96 2.50
C GLY A 110 -14.34 1.94 1.67
N ARG A 111 -13.50 1.44 0.77
CA ARG A 111 -12.72 2.28 -0.16
C ARG A 111 -13.61 3.11 -1.09
N ILE A 112 -14.65 2.53 -1.67
CA ILE A 112 -15.61 3.25 -2.53
C ILE A 112 -16.32 4.35 -1.73
N LEU A 113 -16.80 4.03 -0.52
CA LEU A 113 -17.50 4.96 0.35
C LEU A 113 -16.58 6.11 0.78
N ARG A 114 -15.33 5.82 1.20
CA ARG A 114 -14.33 6.84 1.54
C ARG A 114 -14.13 7.84 0.41
N LEU A 115 -13.91 7.36 -0.82
CA LEU A 115 -13.70 8.23 -1.98
C LEU A 115 -14.92 9.10 -2.31
N ILE A 116 -16.13 8.55 -2.19
CA ILE A 116 -17.38 9.29 -2.39
C ILE A 116 -17.53 10.37 -1.32
N GLU A 117 -17.28 10.04 -0.06
CA GLU A 117 -17.39 10.95 1.09
C GLU A 117 -16.37 12.07 1.04
N GLU A 118 -15.11 11.77 0.68
CA GLU A 118 -14.06 12.77 0.52
C GLU A 118 -14.37 13.76 -0.59
N ALA A 119 -14.89 13.28 -1.72
CA ALA A 119 -15.36 14.17 -2.79
C ALA A 119 -16.54 15.03 -2.33
N TYR A 120 -17.53 14.42 -1.68
CA TYR A 120 -18.74 15.10 -1.22
C TYR A 120 -18.42 16.20 -0.20
N ARG A 121 -17.52 15.94 0.76
CA ARG A 121 -17.03 16.92 1.75
C ARG A 121 -16.32 18.11 1.12
N GLN A 122 -15.68 17.90 -0.02
CA GLN A 122 -15.04 18.96 -0.81
C GLN A 122 -15.98 19.57 -1.85
N ASP A 123 -17.30 19.42 -1.70
CA ASP A 123 -18.32 19.92 -2.62
C ASP A 123 -18.12 19.44 -4.07
N ALA A 124 -17.83 18.16 -4.24
CA ALA A 124 -17.59 17.53 -5.55
C ALA A 124 -18.25 16.16 -5.65
N LEU A 125 -18.38 15.66 -6.88
CA LEU A 125 -18.83 14.30 -7.17
C LEU A 125 -17.84 13.55 -8.06
N LEU A 126 -17.59 12.29 -7.70
CA LEU A 126 -16.89 11.34 -8.57
C LEU A 126 -17.86 10.67 -9.53
N SER A 127 -17.42 10.48 -10.78
CA SER A 127 -18.16 9.69 -11.75
C SER A 127 -17.93 8.19 -11.54
N ALA A 128 -18.88 7.36 -12.01
CA ALA A 128 -18.73 5.90 -11.98
C ALA A 128 -17.45 5.43 -12.70
N LYS A 129 -17.06 6.10 -13.79
CA LYS A 129 -15.81 5.82 -14.52
C LYS A 129 -14.57 6.05 -13.65
N GLN A 130 -14.52 7.17 -12.94
CA GLN A 130 -13.41 7.49 -12.04
C GLN A 130 -13.32 6.48 -10.89
N LEU A 131 -14.46 6.14 -10.27
CA LEU A 131 -14.50 5.11 -9.22
C LEU A 131 -14.06 3.73 -9.73
N THR A 132 -14.45 3.34 -10.94
CA THR A 132 -13.97 2.09 -11.56
C THR A 132 -12.44 2.06 -11.70
N MET A 133 -11.85 3.18 -12.14
CA MET A 133 -10.40 3.26 -12.35
C MET A 133 -9.60 3.35 -11.04
N LEU A 134 -10.13 4.06 -10.03
CA LEU A 134 -9.50 4.18 -8.72
C LEU A 134 -9.62 2.89 -7.90
N CYS A 135 -10.75 2.20 -7.97
CA CYS A 135 -11.03 1.00 -7.18
C CYS A 135 -10.77 -0.32 -7.94
N ASN A 136 -10.32 -0.27 -9.20
CA ASN A 136 -10.01 -1.43 -10.04
C ASN A 136 -11.17 -2.46 -10.12
N ILE A 137 -12.40 -1.95 -10.15
CA ILE A 137 -13.65 -2.73 -10.12
C ILE A 137 -14.50 -2.45 -11.36
N THR A 138 -15.09 -3.51 -11.94
CA THR A 138 -15.85 -3.36 -13.19
C THR A 138 -17.07 -2.46 -12.97
N PRO A 139 -17.54 -1.72 -13.98
CA PRO A 139 -18.72 -0.88 -13.82
C PRO A 139 -19.96 -1.64 -13.38
N THR A 140 -20.13 -2.88 -13.82
CA THR A 140 -21.23 -3.76 -13.37
C THR A 140 -21.15 -4.05 -11.87
N SER A 141 -19.97 -4.46 -11.38
CA SER A 141 -19.78 -4.73 -9.94
C SER A 141 -19.90 -3.45 -9.11
N LEU A 142 -19.40 -2.31 -9.60
CA LEU A 142 -19.56 -1.01 -8.95
C LEU A 142 -21.05 -0.64 -8.83
N ARG A 143 -21.81 -0.71 -9.94
CA ARG A 143 -23.25 -0.42 -9.95
C ARG A 143 -24.02 -1.29 -8.95
N SER A 144 -23.75 -2.59 -8.95
CA SER A 144 -24.38 -3.53 -8.01
C SER A 144 -24.09 -3.17 -6.55
N ARG A 145 -22.85 -2.81 -6.23
CA ARG A 145 -22.45 -2.40 -4.87
C ARG A 145 -23.14 -1.11 -4.45
N LEU A 146 -23.10 -0.07 -5.28
CA LEU A 146 -23.75 1.21 -5.00
C LEU A 146 -25.26 1.06 -4.83
N ALA A 147 -25.92 0.23 -5.66
CA ALA A 147 -27.34 -0.07 -5.52
C ALA A 147 -27.65 -0.82 -4.21
N GLY A 148 -26.76 -1.73 -3.77
CA GLY A 148 -26.84 -2.37 -2.46
C GLY A 148 -26.83 -1.35 -1.33
N LEU A 149 -25.84 -0.45 -1.31
CA LEU A 149 -25.68 0.58 -0.28
C LEU A 149 -26.89 1.54 -0.23
N ARG A 150 -27.44 1.95 -1.38
CA ARG A 150 -28.67 2.77 -1.42
C ARG A 150 -29.89 2.03 -0.89
N ARG A 151 -30.00 0.72 -1.12
CA ARG A 151 -31.10 -0.09 -0.56
C ARG A 151 -31.05 -0.14 0.96
N GLU A 152 -29.85 -0.09 1.54
CA GLU A 152 -29.65 0.01 2.99
C GLU A 152 -30.06 1.37 3.59
N GLY A 153 -30.30 2.37 2.73
CA GLY A 153 -30.65 3.73 3.12
C GLY A 153 -29.48 4.71 3.15
N MET A 154 -28.30 4.31 2.65
CA MET A 154 -27.13 5.20 2.63
C MET A 154 -27.15 6.16 1.43
N TRP A 155 -26.73 7.39 1.68
CA TRP A 155 -26.46 8.39 0.66
C TRP A 155 -25.09 8.15 0.02
N VAL A 156 -25.11 7.67 -1.23
CA VAL A 156 -23.90 7.40 -2.02
C VAL A 156 -23.94 8.14 -3.37
N PRO A 157 -23.72 9.48 -3.33
CA PRO A 157 -23.85 10.33 -4.50
C PRO A 157 -22.68 10.13 -5.47
N VAL A 158 -23.00 10.02 -6.76
CA VAL A 158 -22.02 9.93 -7.85
C VAL A 158 -22.49 10.80 -9.01
N ALA A 159 -21.56 11.36 -9.79
CA ALA A 159 -21.92 12.12 -10.98
C ALA A 159 -22.68 11.20 -11.96
N GLY A 160 -23.88 11.62 -12.37
CA GLY A 160 -24.78 10.82 -13.21
C GLY A 160 -25.82 9.97 -12.45
N LEU A 161 -25.97 10.17 -11.14
CA LEU A 161 -27.02 9.56 -10.32
C LEU A 161 -28.42 9.86 -10.88
N SER A 162 -29.30 8.86 -10.89
CA SER A 162 -30.64 8.98 -11.48
C SER A 162 -31.51 9.95 -10.65
N ARG A 163 -32.55 10.54 -11.28
CA ARG A 163 -33.52 11.38 -10.55
C ARG A 163 -34.22 10.59 -9.44
N VAL A 164 -34.64 9.36 -9.73
CA VAL A 164 -35.29 8.46 -8.76
C VAL A 164 -34.41 8.20 -7.54
N ASP A 165 -33.12 7.90 -7.76
CA ASP A 165 -32.19 7.67 -6.64
C ASP A 165 -31.90 8.95 -5.83
N ARG A 166 -31.95 10.12 -6.46
CA ARG A 166 -31.78 11.41 -5.77
C ARG A 166 -32.98 11.73 -4.89
N GLU A 167 -34.19 11.51 -5.40
CA GLU A 167 -35.45 11.77 -4.67
C GLU A 167 -35.66 10.78 -3.52
N ARG A 168 -35.17 9.54 -3.64
CA ARG A 168 -35.18 8.56 -2.54
C ARG A 168 -34.45 9.06 -1.29
N ARG A 169 -33.46 9.96 -1.46
CA ARG A 169 -32.55 10.44 -0.41
C ARG A 169 -31.88 9.28 0.35
N GLY A 170 -31.10 9.60 1.36
CA GLY A 170 -30.42 8.64 2.22
C GLY A 170 -29.66 9.35 3.33
N GLU A 171 -29.17 8.58 4.29
CA GLU A 171 -28.35 9.08 5.39
C GLU A 171 -26.86 9.04 5.00
N LEU A 172 -26.09 10.04 5.42
CA LEU A 172 -24.63 9.95 5.34
C LEU A 172 -24.16 8.70 6.09
N ARG A 173 -23.13 8.00 5.59
CA ARG A 173 -22.68 6.72 6.16
C ARG A 173 -22.43 6.78 7.67
N SER A 174 -21.84 7.88 8.14
CA SER A 174 -21.57 8.11 9.56
C SER A 174 -22.86 8.25 10.36
N ALA A 175 -23.81 9.06 9.90
CA ALA A 175 -25.14 9.20 10.50
C ALA A 175 -25.89 7.86 10.49
N TRP A 176 -25.87 7.14 9.38
CA TRP A 176 -26.45 5.80 9.25
C TRP A 176 -25.89 4.83 10.28
N ALA A 177 -24.56 4.76 10.41
CA ALA A 177 -23.92 3.86 11.36
C ALA A 177 -24.25 4.22 12.81
N LEU A 178 -24.25 5.52 13.14
CA LEU A 178 -24.58 6.03 14.46
C LEU A 178 -26.04 5.74 14.84
N SER A 179 -26.99 6.04 13.95
CA SER A 179 -28.41 5.78 14.16
C SER A 179 -28.67 4.30 14.44
N ARG A 180 -28.16 3.39 13.59
CA ARG A 180 -28.37 1.95 13.77
C ARG A 180 -27.74 1.42 15.06
N TYR A 181 -26.56 1.92 15.43
CA TYR A 181 -25.92 1.55 16.69
C TYR A 181 -26.73 2.04 17.90
N LEU A 182 -27.22 3.27 17.87
CA LEU A 182 -28.04 3.87 18.93
C LEU A 182 -29.44 3.23 19.03
N ASP A 183 -29.96 2.69 17.94
CA ASP A 183 -31.17 1.87 17.89
C ASP A 183 -30.98 0.46 18.48
N GLY A 184 -29.76 0.13 18.93
CA GLY A 184 -29.44 -1.14 19.60
C GLY A 184 -29.03 -2.27 18.65
N GLN A 185 -28.75 -2.00 17.37
CA GLN A 185 -28.24 -3.02 16.46
C GLN A 185 -26.82 -3.47 16.86
N PRO A 186 -26.46 -4.76 16.66
CA PRO A 186 -25.13 -5.25 17.00
C PRO A 186 -24.03 -4.46 16.27
N LEU A 187 -23.07 -3.93 17.04
CA LEU A 187 -22.01 -3.06 16.49
C LEU A 187 -21.20 -3.74 15.37
N ALA A 188 -20.97 -5.05 15.46
CA ALA A 188 -20.26 -5.79 14.41
C ALA A 188 -21.02 -5.77 13.07
N GLU A 189 -22.35 -5.92 13.10
CA GLU A 189 -23.19 -5.90 11.90
C GLU A 189 -23.27 -4.49 11.30
N VAL A 190 -23.43 -3.47 12.15
CA VAL A 190 -23.44 -2.06 11.76
C VAL A 190 -22.13 -1.72 11.04
N ARG A 191 -20.99 -2.05 11.65
CA ARG A 191 -19.66 -1.82 11.07
C ARG A 191 -19.43 -2.59 9.78
N GLN A 192 -19.88 -3.84 9.71
CA GLN A 192 -19.76 -4.64 8.48
C GLN A 192 -20.54 -4.00 7.32
N ARG A 193 -21.78 -3.56 7.55
CA ARG A 193 -22.65 -2.97 6.52
C ARG A 193 -22.20 -1.56 6.12
N ALA A 194 -21.77 -0.75 7.10
CA ALA A 194 -21.17 0.57 6.85
C ALA A 194 -19.73 0.49 6.33
N ALA A 195 -19.13 -0.70 6.27
CA ALA A 195 -17.72 -0.90 5.96
C ALA A 195 -16.81 0.04 6.77
N LEU A 196 -16.97 0.01 8.09
CA LEU A 196 -16.16 0.75 9.06
C LEU A 196 -15.31 -0.22 9.87
N SER A 197 -14.02 0.03 9.95
CA SER A 197 -13.17 -0.71 10.89
C SER A 197 -13.57 -0.40 12.33
N ARG A 198 -13.07 -1.21 13.28
CA ARG A 198 -13.24 -0.91 14.71
C ARG A 198 -12.68 0.47 15.08
N GLU A 199 -11.52 0.83 14.53
CA GLU A 199 -10.86 2.11 14.82
C GLU A 199 -11.62 3.29 14.21
N ALA A 200 -12.03 3.17 12.95
CA ALA A 200 -12.82 4.20 12.28
C ALA A 200 -14.15 4.46 12.99
N PHE A 201 -14.84 3.41 13.45
CA PHE A 201 -16.05 3.57 14.25
C PHE A 201 -15.76 4.26 15.60
N ARG A 202 -14.65 3.91 16.28
CA ARG A 202 -14.26 4.58 17.53
C ARG A 202 -13.99 6.07 17.31
N HIS A 203 -13.27 6.42 16.24
CA HIS A 203 -13.04 7.82 15.87
C HIS A 203 -14.35 8.55 15.55
N LEU A 204 -15.24 7.93 14.78
CA LEU A 204 -16.58 8.44 14.51
C LEU A 204 -17.35 8.69 15.81
N TRP A 205 -17.38 7.70 16.70
CA TRP A 205 -18.07 7.78 18.00
C TRP A 205 -17.51 8.90 18.87
N SER A 206 -16.20 9.07 18.92
CA SER A 206 -15.54 10.15 19.66
C SER A 206 -15.90 11.54 19.12
N ARG A 207 -15.89 11.71 17.78
CA ARG A 207 -16.30 12.97 17.13
C ARG A 207 -17.78 13.26 17.39
N PHE A 208 -18.65 12.27 17.21
CA PHE A 208 -20.07 12.37 17.54
C PHE A 208 -20.29 12.79 18.99
N SER A 209 -19.56 12.17 19.92
CA SER A 209 -19.65 12.48 21.35
C SER A 209 -19.23 13.91 21.65
N HIS A 210 -18.19 14.43 20.97
CA HIS A 210 -17.80 15.83 21.08
C HIS A 210 -18.92 16.77 20.58
N VAL A 211 -19.47 16.51 19.39
CA VAL A 211 -20.58 17.29 18.82
C VAL A 211 -21.80 17.26 19.74
N ALA A 212 -22.18 16.09 20.25
CA ALA A 212 -23.31 15.93 21.17
C ALA A 212 -23.12 16.75 22.45
N ARG A 213 -21.94 16.72 23.07
CA ARG A 213 -21.63 17.55 24.25
C ARG A 213 -21.66 19.04 23.93
N SER A 214 -21.13 19.45 22.80
CA SER A 214 -21.14 20.85 22.36
C SER A 214 -22.56 21.36 22.11
N LEU A 215 -23.40 20.54 21.48
CA LEU A 215 -24.82 20.83 21.24
C LEU A 215 -25.61 20.95 22.54
N LEU A 216 -25.44 19.99 23.47
CA LEU A 216 -26.10 20.02 24.79
C LEU A 216 -25.68 21.22 25.64
N LYS A 217 -24.49 21.78 25.40
CA LYS A 217 -23.97 23.00 26.04
C LYS A 217 -24.31 24.29 25.29
N GLY A 218 -25.07 24.22 24.18
CA GLY A 218 -25.44 25.38 23.37
C GLY A 218 -24.28 26.02 22.59
N ARG A 219 -23.19 25.29 22.33
CA ARG A 219 -21.97 25.79 21.66
C ARG A 219 -21.76 25.25 20.25
N PHE A 220 -22.73 24.51 19.72
CA PHE A 220 -22.63 23.93 18.37
C PHE A 220 -22.75 25.02 17.31
N LYS A 221 -21.87 24.98 16.30
CA LYS A 221 -21.90 25.87 15.12
C LYS A 221 -22.26 25.04 13.89
N GLN A 222 -23.21 25.54 13.10
CA GLN A 222 -23.56 24.93 11.80
C GLN A 222 -22.46 25.19 10.77
N GLY A 223 -22.27 24.26 9.83
CA GLY A 223 -21.24 24.41 8.78
C GLY A 223 -20.79 23.11 8.12
N ASP A 224 -20.73 22.00 8.86
CA ASP A 224 -20.40 20.67 8.29
C ASP A 224 -21.69 19.83 8.15
N PRO A 225 -22.08 19.42 6.93
CA PRO A 225 -23.27 18.58 6.70
C PRO A 225 -23.29 17.26 7.48
N GLU A 226 -22.10 16.71 7.78
CA GLU A 226 -21.97 15.49 8.59
C GLU A 226 -22.31 15.78 10.05
N GLU A 227 -21.79 16.86 10.62
CA GLU A 227 -22.08 17.22 12.01
C GLU A 227 -23.53 17.69 12.20
N GLU A 228 -24.13 18.31 11.18
CA GLU A 228 -25.55 18.64 11.15
C GLU A 228 -26.43 17.38 11.16
N ALA A 229 -26.06 16.35 10.38
CA ALA A 229 -26.74 15.06 10.41
C ALA A 229 -26.63 14.40 11.80
N TRP A 230 -25.47 14.52 12.45
CA TRP A 230 -25.27 14.02 13.81
C TRP A 230 -26.07 14.79 14.86
N ALA A 231 -26.17 16.12 14.72
CA ALA A 231 -26.98 16.95 15.61
C ALA A 231 -28.46 16.55 15.55
N ALA A 232 -28.96 16.22 14.35
CA ALA A 232 -30.32 15.69 14.19
C ALA A 232 -30.52 14.38 14.99
N ILE A 233 -29.54 13.47 14.97
CA ILE A 233 -29.57 12.22 15.78
C ILE A 233 -29.65 12.55 17.26
N VAL A 234 -28.82 13.48 17.75
CA VAL A 234 -28.80 13.89 19.17
C VAL A 234 -30.14 14.44 19.62
N HIS A 235 -30.86 15.16 18.76
CA HIS A 235 -32.20 15.66 19.08
C HIS A 235 -33.26 14.56 19.16
N THR A 236 -33.11 13.48 18.38
CA THR A 236 -34.08 12.37 18.34
C THR A 236 -33.85 11.31 19.43
N VAL A 237 -32.60 11.11 19.86
CA VAL A 237 -32.25 10.02 20.79
C VAL A 237 -32.51 10.44 22.24
N PRO A 238 -33.21 9.63 23.06
CA PRO A 238 -33.47 9.96 24.46
C PRO A 238 -32.18 10.21 25.26
N LYS A 239 -32.15 11.29 26.06
CA LYS A 239 -30.99 11.67 26.88
C LYS A 239 -30.51 10.54 27.81
N LYS A 240 -31.42 9.73 28.34
CA LYS A 240 -31.10 8.57 29.19
C LYS A 240 -30.22 7.52 28.49
N THR A 241 -30.38 7.36 27.18
CA THR A 241 -29.60 6.43 26.35
C THR A 241 -28.30 7.09 25.91
N LEU A 242 -28.35 8.38 25.60
CA LEU A 242 -27.20 9.13 25.08
C LEU A 242 -26.14 9.41 26.16
N LEU A 243 -26.54 9.92 27.33
CA LEU A 243 -25.61 10.43 28.35
C LEU A 243 -24.58 9.39 28.85
N PRO A 244 -24.95 8.14 29.17
CA PRO A 244 -23.96 7.13 29.60
C PRO A 244 -22.92 6.81 28.53
N LEU A 245 -23.28 6.95 27.25
CA LEU A 245 -22.39 6.67 26.13
C LEU A 245 -21.45 7.84 25.79
N LEU A 246 -21.70 9.02 26.38
CA LEU A 246 -20.90 10.24 26.23
C LEU A 246 -19.84 10.42 27.33
N GLU A 247 -19.47 9.36 28.07
CA GLU A 247 -18.44 9.45 29.12
C GLU A 247 -17.01 9.25 28.61
N GLU A 248 -16.81 8.82 27.35
CA GLU A 248 -15.47 8.56 26.82
C GLU A 248 -14.66 9.86 26.59
N PRO A 249 -13.39 9.94 27.02
CA PRO A 249 -12.58 11.14 26.82
C PRO A 249 -12.50 11.52 25.33
N GLY A 250 -12.75 12.80 25.03
CA GLY A 250 -12.63 13.32 23.67
C GLY A 250 -11.18 13.28 23.19
N ILE A 251 -10.97 13.10 21.89
CA ILE A 251 -9.63 13.22 21.29
C ILE A 251 -9.15 14.67 21.47
N PRO A 252 -7.90 14.92 21.94
CA PRO A 252 -7.35 16.25 22.05
C PRO A 252 -7.38 17.01 20.70
N PRO A 253 -7.51 18.35 20.72
CA PRO A 253 -7.47 19.15 19.51
C PRO A 253 -6.16 18.97 18.74
N SER A 254 -6.20 19.16 17.42
CA SER A 254 -4.98 19.20 16.59
C SER A 254 -4.14 20.40 16.98
N PHE A 255 -2.87 20.19 17.33
CA PHE A 255 -1.92 21.28 17.59
C PHE A 255 -1.72 22.11 16.32
N GLY A 256 -1.78 23.44 16.47
CA GLY A 256 -1.65 24.37 15.35
C GLY A 256 -0.20 24.75 15.05
N ASP A 257 0.66 24.85 16.05
CA ASP A 257 2.03 25.32 15.92
C ASP A 257 3.06 24.35 16.53
N TRP A 258 4.28 24.38 15.99
CA TRP A 258 5.38 23.50 16.42
C TRP A 258 5.74 23.70 17.89
N ALA A 259 5.69 24.94 18.39
CA ALA A 259 6.07 25.27 19.76
C ALA A 259 5.14 24.59 20.79
N SER A 260 3.81 24.67 20.60
CA SER A 260 2.86 24.00 21.49
C SER A 260 2.96 22.48 21.39
N PHE A 261 3.13 21.95 20.17
CA PHE A 261 3.33 20.51 19.96
C PHE A 261 4.58 20.00 20.70
N MET A 262 5.71 20.71 20.59
CA MET A 262 6.96 20.31 21.25
C MET A 262 6.91 20.45 22.75
N ASN A 263 6.26 21.50 23.28
CA ASN A 263 6.10 21.66 24.72
C ASN A 263 5.36 20.46 25.34
N GLU A 264 4.29 20.00 24.69
CA GLU A 264 3.59 18.79 25.13
C GLU A 264 4.48 17.55 25.06
N LEU A 265 5.16 17.32 23.93
CA LEU A 265 6.03 16.17 23.78
C LEU A 265 7.19 16.15 24.78
N MET A 266 7.77 17.32 25.09
CA MET A 266 8.82 17.44 26.09
C MET A 266 8.34 17.06 27.49
N VAL A 267 7.09 17.38 27.84
CA VAL A 267 6.47 16.99 29.12
C VAL A 267 6.15 15.50 29.12
N ASP A 268 5.45 15.00 28.10
CA ASP A 268 4.92 13.64 28.06
C ASP A 268 6.00 12.57 27.88
N PHE A 269 7.09 12.90 27.17
CA PHE A 269 8.18 11.97 26.84
C PHE A 269 9.51 12.33 27.52
N ALA A 270 9.53 13.36 28.39
CA ALA A 270 10.75 13.83 29.07
C ALA A 270 11.93 14.06 28.10
N LEU A 271 11.66 14.63 26.92
CA LEU A 271 12.67 14.80 25.87
C LEU A 271 13.73 15.82 26.29
N SER A 272 15.01 15.46 26.11
CA SER A 272 16.11 16.42 26.26
C SER A 272 16.06 17.48 25.15
N PRO A 273 16.59 18.69 25.36
CA PRO A 273 16.65 19.72 24.33
C PRO A 273 17.37 19.27 23.05
N VAL A 274 18.31 18.33 23.15
CA VAL A 274 19.02 17.75 22.00
C VAL A 274 18.07 16.84 21.20
N LYS A 275 17.35 15.92 21.87
CA LYS A 275 16.37 15.05 21.23
C LYS A 275 15.24 15.86 20.59
N ALA A 276 14.80 16.93 21.24
CA ALA A 276 13.80 17.85 20.70
C ALA A 276 14.23 18.51 19.38
N ARG A 277 15.50 18.93 19.27
CA ARG A 277 16.05 19.46 18.02
C ARG A 277 16.14 18.40 16.93
N ALA A 278 16.65 17.20 17.25
CA ALA A 278 16.73 16.12 16.27
C ALA A 278 15.33 15.67 15.79
N LEU A 279 14.33 15.64 16.67
CA LEU A 279 12.93 15.37 16.30
C LEU A 279 12.40 16.42 15.32
N ARG A 280 12.75 17.70 15.54
CA ARG A 280 12.42 18.79 14.61
C ARG A 280 13.02 18.55 13.23
N GLU A 281 14.31 18.24 13.17
CA GLU A 281 15.01 17.98 11.91
C GLU A 281 14.35 16.81 11.15
N ILE A 282 14.04 15.71 11.84
CA ILE A 282 13.34 14.55 11.27
C ILE A 282 11.94 14.95 10.75
N ALA A 283 11.19 15.75 11.51
CA ALA A 283 9.85 16.18 11.12
C ALA A 283 9.87 17.14 9.92
N GLU A 284 10.82 18.08 9.90
CA GLU A 284 11.03 19.03 8.79
C GLU A 284 11.48 18.29 7.51
N GLU A 285 12.38 17.31 7.63
CA GLU A 285 12.78 16.45 6.50
C GLU A 285 11.58 15.68 5.93
N MET A 286 10.75 15.08 6.79
CA MET A 286 9.54 14.35 6.36
C MET A 286 8.50 15.29 5.76
N LEU A 287 8.33 16.49 6.30
CA LEU A 287 7.48 17.52 5.72
C LEU A 287 7.97 17.93 4.33
N GLY A 288 9.27 18.14 4.16
CA GLY A 288 9.90 18.41 2.86
C GLY A 288 9.58 17.31 1.86
N ALA A 289 9.88 16.06 2.19
CA ALA A 289 9.63 14.91 1.33
C ALA A 289 8.14 14.72 0.93
N LEU A 290 7.20 15.18 1.77
CA LEU A 290 5.76 15.13 1.48
C LEU A 290 5.26 16.37 0.72
N SER A 291 5.96 17.51 0.84
CA SER A 291 5.58 18.82 0.31
C SER A 291 6.31 19.17 -1.00
N ASP A 292 7.36 18.44 -1.36
CA ASP A 292 8.01 18.52 -2.67
C ASP A 292 6.98 18.37 -3.80
N SER A 293 7.29 18.90 -4.99
CA SER A 293 6.37 18.96 -6.13
C SER A 293 6.03 17.56 -6.70
N ARG A 294 5.20 16.84 -5.96
CA ARG A 294 4.67 15.53 -6.33
C ARG A 294 3.53 15.74 -7.34
N PRO A 295 3.50 14.98 -8.46
CA PRO A 295 2.39 15.03 -9.40
C PRO A 295 1.04 14.81 -8.72
N ASP A 296 -0.04 15.29 -9.32
CA ASP A 296 -1.36 15.28 -8.70
C ASP A 296 -1.82 13.85 -8.36
N GLU A 297 -1.70 12.92 -9.29
CA GLU A 297 -2.17 11.54 -9.16
C GLU A 297 -1.18 10.58 -8.46
N ASP A 298 -0.08 11.12 -7.94
CA ASP A 298 0.99 10.37 -7.31
C ASP A 298 0.81 10.25 -5.79
N VAL A 299 1.14 9.07 -5.27
CA VAL A 299 1.28 8.80 -3.83
C VAL A 299 2.74 8.58 -3.46
N VAL A 300 3.08 8.83 -2.20
CA VAL A 300 4.34 8.38 -1.61
C VAL A 300 4.08 7.05 -0.90
N TYR A 301 4.80 6.02 -1.31
CA TYR A 301 4.74 4.69 -0.69
C TYR A 301 6.13 4.27 -0.23
N TRP A 302 6.23 3.53 0.86
CA TRP A 302 7.50 3.04 1.37
C TRP A 302 7.78 1.62 0.88
N ALA A 303 8.59 1.50 -0.17
CA ALA A 303 9.03 0.22 -0.71
C ALA A 303 10.23 -0.33 0.07
N VAL A 304 10.51 -1.63 -0.03
CA VAL A 304 11.71 -2.20 0.59
C VAL A 304 12.93 -1.85 -0.26
N GLY A 305 14.01 -1.36 0.36
CA GLY A 305 15.22 -0.97 -0.36
C GLY A 305 15.82 -2.10 -1.20
N SER A 306 16.38 -1.75 -2.36
CA SER A 306 16.97 -2.71 -3.32
C SER A 306 18.20 -3.45 -2.78
N THR A 307 18.90 -2.86 -1.80
CA THR A 307 20.06 -3.43 -1.13
C THR A 307 19.70 -4.40 0.01
N GLU A 308 18.42 -4.52 0.37
CA GLU A 308 17.99 -5.36 1.49
C GLU A 308 17.97 -6.86 1.10
N PRO A 309 18.72 -7.72 1.83
CA PRO A 309 18.87 -9.12 1.45
C PRO A 309 17.56 -9.91 1.61
N ALA A 310 17.47 -11.01 0.86
CA ALA A 310 16.39 -11.97 1.00
C ALA A 310 16.37 -12.60 2.41
N GLY A 311 15.17 -12.86 2.93
CA GLY A 311 14.98 -13.51 4.23
C GLY A 311 15.08 -12.57 5.44
N LYS A 312 15.54 -11.32 5.27
CA LYS A 312 15.41 -10.31 6.34
C LYS A 312 13.92 -10.07 6.62
N PRO A 313 13.48 -10.17 7.88
CA PRO A 313 12.13 -9.80 8.27
C PRO A 313 11.76 -8.41 7.74
N LEU A 314 10.53 -8.27 7.24
CA LEU A 314 10.07 -7.03 6.58
C LEU A 314 10.05 -5.81 7.51
N ASP A 315 9.89 -6.01 8.81
CA ASP A 315 10.06 -4.98 9.86
C ASP A 315 11.48 -4.46 10.00
N ALA A 316 12.48 -5.31 9.77
CA ALA A 316 13.87 -4.93 9.90
C ALA A 316 14.45 -4.37 8.59
N CYS A 317 13.70 -4.44 7.47
CA CYS A 317 14.16 -3.94 6.18
C CYS A 317 14.12 -2.41 6.16
N ARG A 318 15.20 -1.79 5.69
CA ARG A 318 15.20 -0.37 5.31
C ARG A 318 14.13 -0.14 4.25
N LEU A 319 13.31 0.87 4.49
CA LEU A 319 12.31 1.32 3.54
C LEU A 319 12.81 2.57 2.79
N VAL A 320 12.42 2.68 1.52
CA VAL A 320 12.74 3.80 0.65
C VAL A 320 11.42 4.41 0.16
N PRO A 321 11.23 5.74 0.28
CA PRO A 321 10.05 6.40 -0.27
C PRO A 321 10.09 6.33 -1.79
N VAL A 322 8.98 5.94 -2.41
CA VAL A 322 8.81 5.85 -3.85
C VAL A 322 7.54 6.59 -4.27
N SER A 323 7.61 7.36 -5.36
CA SER A 323 6.43 8.00 -5.95
C SER A 323 5.74 7.02 -6.88
N LEU A 324 4.43 6.78 -6.67
CA LEU A 324 3.64 5.85 -7.48
C LEU A 324 2.43 6.57 -8.09
N THR A 325 2.31 6.52 -9.41
CA THR A 325 1.20 7.14 -10.16
C THR A 325 -0.03 6.26 -10.14
N LEU A 326 -0.97 6.54 -9.22
CA LEU A 326 -2.12 5.67 -9.00
C LEU A 326 -3.16 5.74 -10.12
N TYR A 327 -3.24 6.87 -10.80
CA TYR A 327 -4.15 7.08 -11.91
C TYR A 327 -3.40 7.70 -13.08
N ASP A 328 -3.50 7.05 -14.22
CA ASP A 328 -3.00 7.58 -15.49
C ASP A 328 -4.18 7.66 -16.46
N ARG A 329 -4.30 8.77 -17.19
CA ARG A 329 -5.37 8.95 -18.18
C ARG A 329 -5.22 7.94 -19.32
N GLU A 330 -4.01 7.53 -19.64
CA GLU A 330 -3.72 6.51 -20.66
C GLU A 330 -4.17 5.10 -20.24
N ASP A 331 -4.40 4.87 -18.93
CA ASP A 331 -5.00 3.61 -18.47
C ASP A 331 -6.43 3.44 -18.98
N VAL A 332 -7.12 4.52 -19.34
CA VAL A 332 -8.48 4.45 -19.85
C VAL A 332 -8.43 4.04 -21.33
N PRO A 333 -8.92 2.83 -21.69
CA PRO A 333 -8.94 2.41 -23.08
C PRO A 333 -9.81 3.35 -23.92
N PRO A 334 -9.44 3.56 -25.20
CA PRO A 334 -10.29 4.25 -26.16
C PRO A 334 -11.69 3.62 -26.24
N PRO A 335 -12.76 4.42 -26.47
CA PRO A 335 -14.14 3.91 -26.51
C PRO A 335 -14.39 2.81 -27.55
N ASP A 336 -13.61 2.77 -28.63
CA ASP A 336 -13.62 1.75 -29.68
C ASP A 336 -13.00 0.41 -29.24
N VAL A 337 -12.10 0.42 -28.24
CA VAL A 337 -11.43 -0.78 -27.72
C VAL A 337 -12.21 -1.42 -26.58
N ASP A 338 -12.64 -0.62 -25.60
CA ASP A 338 -13.46 -1.08 -24.47
C ASP A 338 -14.34 0.05 -23.95
N ARG A 339 -15.42 0.32 -24.69
CA ARG A 339 -16.40 1.37 -24.39
C ARG A 339 -16.89 1.35 -22.94
N ASP A 340 -17.11 0.15 -22.42
CA ASP A 340 -17.78 -0.08 -21.15
C ASP A 340 -16.82 -0.38 -20.00
N LEU A 341 -15.50 -0.33 -20.21
CA LEU A 341 -14.48 -0.66 -19.20
C LEU A 341 -14.69 -2.04 -18.54
N ASN A 342 -15.15 -3.02 -19.32
CA ASN A 342 -15.42 -4.35 -18.80
C ASN A 342 -14.14 -5.21 -18.72
N ARG A 343 -13.07 -4.85 -19.44
CA ARG A 343 -11.81 -5.60 -19.51
C ARG A 343 -10.73 -5.00 -18.62
N LEU A 344 -10.93 -5.12 -17.30
CA LEU A 344 -10.00 -4.55 -16.33
C LEU A 344 -8.67 -5.31 -16.18
N SER A 345 -8.50 -6.52 -16.72
CA SER A 345 -7.26 -7.30 -16.56
C SER A 345 -6.05 -6.55 -17.12
N GLY A 346 -6.16 -5.99 -18.32
CA GLY A 346 -5.09 -5.20 -18.95
C GLY A 346 -4.77 -3.91 -18.18
N ILE A 347 -5.79 -3.22 -17.67
CA ILE A 347 -5.62 -2.03 -16.82
C ILE A 347 -4.88 -2.40 -15.53
N LYS A 348 -5.32 -3.48 -14.85
CA LYS A 348 -4.67 -3.96 -13.63
C LYS A 348 -3.21 -4.34 -13.88
N PHE A 349 -2.92 -5.02 -14.98
CA PHE A 349 -1.55 -5.41 -15.32
C PHE A 349 -0.67 -4.18 -15.62
N ARG A 350 -1.16 -3.21 -16.39
CA ARG A 350 -0.44 -1.95 -16.64
C ARG A 350 -0.10 -1.20 -15.35
N LYS A 351 -1.05 -1.11 -14.41
CA LYS A 351 -0.80 -0.53 -13.08
C LYS A 351 0.24 -1.32 -12.29
N VAL A 352 0.14 -2.65 -12.26
CA VAL A 352 1.11 -3.53 -11.59
C VAL A 352 2.52 -3.31 -12.14
N LEU A 353 2.67 -3.27 -13.45
CA LEU A 353 3.95 -3.01 -14.12
C LEU A 353 4.45 -1.60 -13.79
N ARG A 354 3.62 -0.57 -13.95
CA ARG A 354 3.97 0.83 -13.65
C ARG A 354 4.48 0.98 -12.22
N TYR A 355 3.75 0.46 -11.23
CA TYR A 355 4.12 0.64 -9.82
C TYR A 355 5.43 -0.10 -9.49
N ALA A 356 5.60 -1.32 -9.99
CA ALA A 356 6.82 -2.08 -9.77
C ALA A 356 8.03 -1.38 -10.41
N THR A 357 7.88 -0.89 -11.64
CA THR A 357 8.92 -0.17 -12.37
C THR A 357 9.28 1.16 -11.71
N GLN A 358 8.30 1.97 -11.31
CA GLN A 358 8.52 3.22 -10.57
C GLN A 358 9.26 2.98 -9.25
N ALA A 359 8.87 1.94 -8.50
CA ALA A 359 9.57 1.57 -7.28
C ALA A 359 11.03 1.18 -7.56
N LYS A 360 11.30 0.38 -8.60
CA LYS A 360 12.66 -0.04 -8.98
C LYS A 360 13.54 1.15 -9.30
N TYR A 361 13.05 2.10 -10.10
CA TYR A 361 13.81 3.31 -10.45
C TYR A 361 14.13 4.18 -9.24
N ALA A 362 13.26 4.18 -8.23
CA ALA A 362 13.49 4.85 -6.95
C ALA A 362 14.35 4.03 -5.96
N GLY A 363 14.92 2.90 -6.39
CA GLY A 363 15.80 2.07 -5.55
C GLY A 363 15.06 1.17 -4.54
N GLY A 364 13.78 0.89 -4.77
CA GLY A 364 12.97 0.02 -3.93
C GLY A 364 12.26 -1.09 -4.71
N TYR A 365 11.78 -2.11 -4.01
CA TYR A 365 10.99 -3.19 -4.60
C TYR A 365 9.66 -3.38 -3.87
N LEU A 366 8.60 -3.57 -4.65
CA LEU A 366 7.27 -3.91 -4.16
C LEU A 366 7.09 -5.43 -4.09
N THR A 367 6.25 -5.86 -3.16
CA THR A 367 5.77 -7.24 -3.03
C THR A 367 4.35 -7.40 -3.57
N TYR A 368 3.90 -8.64 -3.76
CA TYR A 368 2.49 -8.91 -4.09
C TYR A 368 1.51 -8.38 -3.03
N ALA A 369 1.94 -8.34 -1.76
CA ALA A 369 1.12 -7.78 -0.67
C ALA A 369 0.93 -6.27 -0.85
N ASP A 370 2.01 -5.56 -1.17
CA ASP A 370 1.98 -4.10 -1.39
C ASP A 370 1.09 -3.75 -2.57
N LEU A 371 1.25 -4.46 -3.68
CA LEU A 371 0.40 -4.28 -4.86
C LEU A 371 -1.07 -4.59 -4.56
N GLY A 372 -1.35 -5.62 -3.75
CA GLY A 372 -2.72 -5.96 -3.36
C GLY A 372 -3.36 -4.86 -2.53
N TYR A 373 -2.61 -4.32 -1.58
CA TYR A 373 -3.01 -3.18 -0.77
C TYR A 373 -3.26 -1.92 -1.60
N LEU A 374 -2.30 -1.53 -2.44
CA LEU A 374 -2.42 -0.35 -3.30
C LEU A 374 -3.62 -0.45 -4.26
N LEU A 375 -3.80 -1.62 -4.91
CA LEU A 375 -4.84 -1.80 -5.92
C LEU A 375 -6.21 -2.23 -5.37
N GLY A 376 -6.30 -2.66 -4.11
CA GLY A 376 -7.54 -3.17 -3.51
C GLY A 376 -7.99 -4.51 -4.11
N ILE A 377 -7.03 -5.34 -4.53
CA ILE A 377 -7.26 -6.64 -5.15
C ILE A 377 -6.43 -7.72 -4.47
N HIS A 378 -6.97 -8.93 -4.41
CA HIS A 378 -6.29 -10.03 -3.73
C HIS A 378 -4.92 -10.35 -4.39
N PRO A 379 -3.84 -10.55 -3.62
CA PRO A 379 -2.49 -10.82 -4.15
C PRO A 379 -2.39 -12.00 -5.10
N GLU A 380 -3.22 -13.04 -4.95
CA GLU A 380 -3.28 -14.17 -5.89
C GLU A 380 -3.78 -13.75 -7.29
N VAL A 381 -4.67 -12.75 -7.37
CA VAL A 381 -5.11 -12.19 -8.66
C VAL A 381 -3.93 -11.50 -9.33
N ILE A 382 -3.14 -10.73 -8.58
CA ILE A 382 -1.93 -10.07 -9.10
C ILE A 382 -0.91 -11.12 -9.54
N SER A 383 -0.67 -12.15 -8.73
CA SER A 383 0.26 -13.22 -9.10
C SER A 383 -0.16 -13.94 -10.38
N ARG A 384 -1.46 -14.19 -10.58
CA ARG A 384 -1.98 -14.75 -11.84
C ARG A 384 -1.82 -13.79 -13.02
N LEU A 385 -2.09 -12.49 -12.82
CA LEU A 385 -1.91 -11.46 -13.86
C LEU A 385 -0.44 -11.35 -14.30
N VAL A 386 0.51 -11.41 -13.37
CA VAL A 386 1.94 -11.39 -13.71
C VAL A 386 2.32 -12.68 -14.47
N ARG A 387 1.86 -13.84 -14.01
CA ARG A 387 2.13 -15.12 -14.69
C ARG A 387 1.53 -15.23 -16.10
N SER A 388 0.42 -14.54 -16.38
CA SER A 388 -0.18 -14.53 -17.72
C SER A 388 0.57 -13.66 -18.73
N HIS A 389 1.63 -12.94 -18.31
CA HIS A 389 2.47 -12.11 -19.19
C HIS A 389 3.95 -12.49 -19.03
N PRO A 390 4.35 -13.74 -19.38
CA PRO A 390 5.69 -14.25 -19.12
C PRO A 390 6.81 -13.50 -19.86
N THR A 391 6.48 -12.83 -20.96
CA THR A 391 7.43 -12.04 -21.76
C THR A 391 7.75 -10.67 -21.16
N VAL A 392 7.04 -10.24 -20.11
CA VAL A 392 7.23 -8.94 -19.47
C VAL A 392 7.83 -9.14 -18.09
N ALA A 393 9.07 -8.66 -17.91
CA ALA A 393 9.73 -8.69 -16.62
C ALA A 393 9.11 -7.64 -15.67
N VAL A 394 8.36 -8.10 -14.66
CA VAL A 394 7.80 -7.23 -13.61
C VAL A 394 8.75 -7.23 -12.40
N PRO A 395 9.40 -6.10 -12.07
CA PRO A 395 10.46 -6.05 -11.06
C PRO A 395 9.91 -6.05 -9.62
N LEU A 396 9.42 -7.21 -9.19
CA LEU A 396 8.95 -7.41 -7.82
C LEU A 396 10.08 -7.93 -6.92
N ARG A 397 10.01 -7.62 -5.63
CA ARG A 397 11.01 -8.08 -4.64
C ARG A 397 11.22 -9.60 -4.69
N GLY A 398 10.14 -10.36 -4.88
CA GLY A 398 10.23 -11.82 -4.95
C GLY A 398 10.96 -12.35 -6.18
N ALA A 399 10.93 -11.61 -7.29
CA ALA A 399 11.64 -11.95 -8.52
C ALA A 399 13.11 -11.50 -8.47
N GLU A 400 13.35 -10.29 -7.97
CA GLU A 400 14.68 -9.65 -7.95
C GLU A 400 15.57 -10.15 -6.80
N CYS A 401 14.98 -10.46 -5.63
CA CYS A 401 15.71 -10.97 -4.47
C CYS A 401 15.66 -12.51 -4.34
N ASP A 402 15.35 -13.24 -5.42
CA ASP A 402 15.30 -14.72 -5.45
C ASP A 402 14.49 -15.36 -4.30
N ILE A 403 13.33 -14.79 -3.97
CA ILE A 403 12.42 -15.38 -2.97
C ILE A 403 11.73 -16.59 -3.61
N GLY A 404 12.42 -17.74 -3.58
CA GLY A 404 11.89 -19.06 -3.92
C GLY A 404 12.07 -19.51 -5.37
N ARG A 405 11.38 -18.88 -6.33
CA ARG A 405 11.32 -19.37 -7.73
C ARG A 405 12.52 -19.00 -8.60
N GLY A 406 13.17 -17.86 -8.31
CA GLY A 406 14.39 -17.44 -9.02
C GLY A 406 15.52 -18.45 -8.85
N VAL A 407 15.70 -18.98 -7.64
CA VAL A 407 16.69 -20.05 -7.35
C VAL A 407 16.43 -21.33 -8.15
N THR A 408 15.16 -21.76 -8.27
CA THR A 408 14.82 -22.99 -9.01
C THR A 408 15.00 -22.80 -10.52
N HIS A 409 14.65 -21.62 -11.04
CA HIS A 409 14.82 -21.31 -12.45
C HIS A 409 16.29 -21.12 -12.83
N ARG A 410 17.08 -20.43 -12.00
CA ARG A 410 18.54 -20.28 -12.18
C ARG A 410 19.25 -21.63 -12.08
N LYS A 411 18.87 -22.48 -11.10
CA LYS A 411 19.37 -23.86 -11.02
C LYS A 411 19.17 -24.58 -12.35
N LYS A 412 17.99 -24.47 -12.97
CA LYS A 412 17.71 -25.15 -14.24
C LYS A 412 18.54 -24.62 -15.41
N ILE A 413 18.76 -23.30 -15.49
CA ILE A 413 19.62 -22.69 -16.53
C ILE A 413 21.07 -23.16 -16.38
N ILE A 414 21.62 -23.09 -15.16
CA ILE A 414 22.98 -23.54 -14.89
C ILE A 414 23.13 -25.04 -15.13
N GLN A 415 22.13 -25.83 -14.77
CA GLN A 415 22.11 -27.26 -15.05
C GLN A 415 22.19 -27.54 -16.55
N LEU A 416 21.35 -26.89 -17.37
CA LEU A 416 21.40 -27.05 -18.84
C LEU A 416 22.77 -26.65 -19.40
N TYR A 417 23.38 -25.60 -18.84
CA TYR A 417 24.72 -25.14 -19.23
C TYR A 417 25.84 -26.12 -18.87
N LEU A 418 25.72 -26.80 -17.72
CA LEU A 418 26.62 -27.87 -17.29
C LEU A 418 26.42 -29.15 -18.11
N GLU A 419 25.19 -29.45 -18.53
CA GLU A 419 24.80 -30.53 -19.45
C GLU A 419 25.25 -30.27 -20.92
N MET A 420 26.15 -29.32 -21.16
CA MET A 420 26.75 -29.01 -22.46
C MET A 420 25.79 -28.44 -23.52
N HIS A 421 24.64 -27.89 -23.11
CA HIS A 421 23.80 -27.12 -24.04
C HIS A 421 24.43 -25.77 -24.39
N THR A 422 24.29 -25.34 -25.64
CA THR A 422 24.75 -24.01 -26.07
C THR A 422 23.87 -22.91 -25.48
N GLU A 423 24.39 -21.69 -25.35
CA GLU A 423 23.60 -20.55 -24.87
C GLU A 423 22.36 -20.31 -25.76
N THR A 424 22.48 -20.51 -27.07
CA THR A 424 21.36 -20.46 -28.02
C THR A 424 20.29 -21.53 -27.72
N ASP A 425 20.68 -22.76 -27.39
CA ASP A 425 19.73 -23.81 -27.00
C ASP A 425 19.04 -23.48 -25.68
N ILE A 426 19.77 -22.90 -24.73
CA ILE A 426 19.24 -22.48 -23.43
C ILE A 426 18.25 -21.34 -23.62
N VAL A 427 18.57 -20.34 -24.46
CA VAL A 427 17.63 -19.27 -24.85
C VAL A 427 16.36 -19.87 -25.45
N ALA A 428 16.49 -20.77 -26.42
CA ALA A 428 15.33 -21.39 -27.08
C ALA A 428 14.45 -22.20 -26.13
N ARG A 429 15.05 -22.90 -25.15
CA ARG A 429 14.33 -23.77 -24.19
C ARG A 429 13.74 -23.03 -23.00
N THR A 430 14.36 -21.93 -22.59
CA THR A 430 14.00 -21.23 -21.35
C THR A 430 13.34 -19.87 -21.58
N GLY A 431 13.45 -19.31 -22.79
CA GLY A 431 12.89 -18.01 -23.16
C GLY A 431 13.63 -16.80 -22.55
N HIS A 432 14.83 -16.99 -21.99
CA HIS A 432 15.63 -15.91 -21.41
C HIS A 432 16.43 -15.16 -22.48
N SER A 433 16.80 -13.91 -22.19
CA SER A 433 17.75 -13.18 -23.01
C SER A 433 19.17 -13.72 -22.82
N TYR A 434 20.03 -13.55 -23.83
CA TYR A 434 21.46 -13.90 -23.76
C TYR A 434 22.14 -13.21 -22.56
N GLU A 435 21.85 -11.92 -22.34
CA GLU A 435 22.40 -11.14 -21.22
C GLU A 435 22.02 -11.72 -19.85
N ALA A 436 20.78 -12.21 -19.69
CA ALA A 436 20.36 -12.84 -18.43
C ALA A 436 21.10 -14.16 -18.18
N ILE A 437 21.27 -14.97 -19.21
CA ILE A 437 21.99 -16.25 -19.13
C ILE A 437 23.47 -16.02 -18.81
N GLU A 438 24.11 -15.07 -19.50
CA GLU A 438 25.50 -14.71 -19.27
C GLU A 438 25.74 -14.25 -17.82
N ASN A 439 24.86 -13.41 -17.29
CA ASN A 439 24.92 -12.97 -15.91
C ASN A 439 24.80 -14.14 -14.90
N TYR A 440 23.93 -15.13 -15.18
CA TYR A 440 23.83 -16.32 -14.33
C TYR A 440 25.10 -17.17 -14.39
N ILE A 441 25.68 -17.33 -15.58
CA ILE A 441 26.94 -18.08 -15.77
C ILE A 441 28.09 -17.41 -15.01
N LYS A 442 28.26 -16.09 -15.16
CA LYS A 442 29.29 -15.32 -14.45
C LYS A 442 29.13 -15.43 -12.94
N GLU A 443 27.90 -15.35 -12.45
CA GLU A 443 27.60 -15.51 -11.03
C GLU A 443 27.93 -16.93 -10.51
N PHE A 444 27.56 -17.97 -11.25
CA PHE A 444 27.89 -19.35 -10.91
C PHE A 444 29.41 -19.58 -10.92
N ALA A 445 30.11 -19.04 -11.91
CA ALA A 445 31.57 -19.08 -12.01
C ALA A 445 32.25 -18.43 -10.78
N ALA A 446 31.73 -17.28 -10.32
CA ALA A 446 32.22 -16.63 -9.11
C ALA A 446 32.05 -17.51 -7.87
N VAL A 447 30.89 -18.15 -7.70
CA VAL A 447 30.65 -19.06 -6.56
C VAL A 447 31.55 -20.30 -6.64
N LEU A 448 31.74 -20.88 -7.84
CA LEU A 448 32.65 -22.00 -8.06
C LEU A 448 34.08 -21.66 -7.62
N VAL A 449 34.65 -20.58 -8.15
CA VAL A 449 36.04 -20.20 -7.85
C VAL A 449 36.22 -19.83 -6.38
N LEU A 450 35.27 -19.11 -5.77
CA LEU A 450 35.35 -18.77 -4.35
C LEU A 450 35.24 -20.01 -3.44
N ALA A 451 34.42 -20.99 -3.82
CA ALA A 451 34.33 -22.27 -3.12
C ALA A 451 35.62 -23.09 -3.24
N GLU A 452 36.21 -23.17 -4.45
CA GLU A 452 37.50 -23.84 -4.69
C GLU A 452 38.65 -23.18 -3.91
N ARG A 453 38.60 -21.85 -3.73
CA ARG A 453 39.53 -21.09 -2.88
C ARG A 453 39.31 -21.30 -1.37
N GLY A 454 38.35 -22.14 -0.97
CA GLY A 454 38.10 -22.51 0.43
C GLY A 454 37.31 -21.49 1.25
N LEU A 455 36.61 -20.54 0.61
CA LEU A 455 35.80 -19.58 1.36
C LEU A 455 34.55 -20.25 1.95
N THR A 456 34.18 -19.84 3.16
CA THR A 456 32.95 -20.30 3.82
C THR A 456 31.71 -19.65 3.20
N VAL A 457 30.55 -20.31 3.26
CA VAL A 457 29.26 -19.79 2.73
C VAL A 457 28.95 -18.35 3.19
N PRO A 458 29.17 -17.96 4.47
CA PRO A 458 29.01 -16.57 4.90
C PRO A 458 29.94 -15.58 4.19
N LEU A 459 31.19 -15.96 3.90
CA LEU A 459 32.16 -15.13 3.19
C LEU A 459 31.81 -15.03 1.70
N ILE A 460 31.45 -16.14 1.07
CA ILE A 460 30.95 -16.15 -0.32
C ILE A 460 29.75 -15.23 -0.45
N ARG A 461 28.81 -15.27 0.50
CA ARG A 461 27.67 -14.34 0.55
C ARG A 461 28.11 -12.88 0.65
N ARG A 462 29.10 -12.58 1.48
CA ARG A 462 29.59 -11.20 1.65
C ARG A 462 30.23 -10.66 0.38
N VAL A 463 30.97 -11.51 -0.35
CA VAL A 463 31.65 -11.14 -1.60
C VAL A 463 30.66 -11.04 -2.77
N THR A 464 29.75 -12.00 -2.90
CA THR A 464 28.84 -12.09 -4.06
C THR A 464 27.52 -11.32 -3.88
N GLY A 465 27.18 -10.94 -2.65
CA GLY A 465 25.88 -10.32 -2.32
C GLY A 465 24.68 -11.27 -2.48
N ARG A 466 24.90 -12.58 -2.72
CA ARG A 466 23.83 -13.54 -3.02
C ARG A 466 23.24 -14.21 -1.78
N SER A 467 22.04 -14.76 -1.93
CA SER A 467 21.36 -15.45 -0.83
C SER A 467 22.08 -16.75 -0.45
N VAL A 468 22.07 -17.10 0.85
CA VAL A 468 22.66 -18.36 1.35
C VAL A 468 22.05 -19.57 0.64
N LYS A 469 20.74 -19.52 0.36
CA LYS A 469 20.04 -20.59 -0.34
C LYS A 469 20.54 -20.80 -1.77
N LEU A 470 20.78 -19.71 -2.51
CA LEU A 470 21.31 -19.79 -3.86
C LEU A 470 22.75 -20.31 -3.88
N ILE A 471 23.58 -19.83 -2.95
CA ILE A 471 24.96 -20.31 -2.79
C ILE A 471 24.97 -21.82 -2.50
N ASN A 472 24.16 -22.29 -1.55
CA ASN A 472 24.04 -23.72 -1.27
C ASN A 472 23.56 -24.51 -2.48
N THR A 473 22.60 -23.97 -3.25
CA THR A 473 22.13 -24.60 -4.48
C THR A 473 23.24 -24.72 -5.53
N TYR A 474 24.10 -23.71 -5.66
CA TYR A 474 25.25 -23.76 -6.55
C TYR A 474 26.31 -24.74 -6.06
N LEU A 475 26.60 -24.79 -4.75
CA LEU A 475 27.51 -25.78 -4.18
C LEU A 475 27.03 -27.21 -4.39
N GLU A 476 25.72 -27.46 -4.26
CA GLU A 476 25.09 -28.75 -4.61
C GLU A 476 25.32 -29.09 -6.09
N LEU A 477 25.10 -28.15 -7.02
CA LEU A 477 25.36 -28.36 -8.45
C LEU A 477 26.85 -28.62 -8.73
N ILE A 478 27.76 -27.93 -8.06
CA ILE A 478 29.21 -28.14 -8.22
C ILE A 478 29.59 -29.56 -7.79
N GLN A 479 29.01 -30.05 -6.69
CA GLN A 479 29.24 -31.43 -6.24
C GLN A 479 28.61 -32.45 -7.20
N GLU A 480 27.37 -32.22 -7.63
CA GLU A 480 26.63 -33.10 -8.54
C GLU A 480 27.32 -33.23 -9.91
N TYR A 481 27.91 -32.15 -10.43
CA TYR A 481 28.59 -32.11 -11.72
C TYR A 481 30.13 -32.14 -11.59
N SER A 482 30.65 -32.81 -10.56
CA SER A 482 32.11 -32.94 -10.33
C SER A 482 32.78 -34.07 -11.11
N GLY A 483 32.02 -34.84 -11.88
CA GLY A 483 32.51 -35.95 -12.70
C GLY A 483 33.46 -35.52 -13.83
N PRO A 484 34.35 -36.42 -14.30
CA PRO A 484 35.30 -36.13 -15.38
C PRO A 484 34.63 -35.67 -16.69
N GLU A 485 33.39 -36.08 -16.95
CA GLU A 485 32.58 -35.69 -18.10
C GLU A 485 32.27 -34.19 -18.15
N TYR A 486 32.28 -33.48 -17.01
CA TYR A 486 32.00 -32.05 -16.92
C TYR A 486 33.26 -31.19 -16.73
N ALA A 487 34.45 -31.81 -16.68
CA ALA A 487 35.71 -31.14 -16.40
C ALA A 487 36.00 -29.99 -17.39
N PHE A 488 35.66 -30.17 -18.67
CA PHE A 488 35.77 -29.14 -19.69
C PHE A 488 34.91 -27.91 -19.37
N ARG A 489 33.66 -28.14 -18.95
CA ARG A 489 32.69 -27.08 -18.62
C ARG A 489 33.11 -26.30 -17.39
N LEU A 490 33.57 -27.00 -16.35
CA LEU A 490 34.10 -26.38 -15.14
C LEU A 490 35.38 -25.57 -15.43
N HIS A 491 36.28 -26.09 -16.28
CA HIS A 491 37.45 -25.33 -16.71
C HIS A 491 37.08 -24.05 -17.48
N HIS A 492 36.08 -24.11 -18.37
CA HIS A 492 35.56 -22.92 -19.03
C HIS A 492 34.97 -21.91 -18.04
N LEU A 493 34.23 -22.35 -17.03
CA LEU A 493 33.70 -21.45 -15.99
C LEU A 493 34.81 -20.72 -15.23
N ARG A 494 35.94 -21.39 -14.93
CA ARG A 494 37.11 -20.73 -14.32
C ARG A 494 37.66 -19.61 -15.22
N LYS A 495 37.78 -19.86 -16.53
CA LYS A 495 38.20 -18.83 -17.50
C LYS A 495 37.22 -17.65 -17.59
N VAL A 496 35.91 -17.92 -17.54
CA VAL A 496 34.89 -16.86 -17.52
C VAL A 496 35.06 -15.94 -16.31
N PHE A 497 35.39 -16.50 -15.15
CA PHE A 497 35.67 -15.71 -13.96
C PHE A 497 36.94 -14.85 -14.12
N GLU A 498 38.03 -15.42 -14.63
CA GLU A 498 39.30 -14.71 -14.86
C GLU A 498 39.13 -13.53 -15.83
N LEU A 499 38.43 -13.74 -16.94
CA LEU A 499 38.15 -12.67 -17.92
C LEU A 499 37.32 -11.54 -17.32
N HIS A 500 36.36 -11.87 -16.47
CA HIS A 500 35.52 -10.87 -15.81
C HIS A 500 36.27 -10.10 -14.72
N GLU A 501 37.23 -10.74 -14.03
CA GLU A 501 38.11 -10.08 -13.07
C GLU A 501 39.05 -9.06 -13.75
N ASP A 502 39.51 -9.38 -14.96
CA ASP A 502 40.39 -8.51 -15.76
C ASP A 502 39.64 -7.31 -16.39
N GLU A 503 38.36 -7.47 -16.72
CA GLU A 503 37.49 -6.36 -17.16
C GLU A 503 37.27 -5.33 -16.04
N LEU A 504 37.05 -5.80 -14.81
CA LEU A 504 36.83 -4.95 -13.63
C LEU A 504 38.10 -4.23 -13.15
N LYS A 505 39.30 -4.75 -13.46
CA LYS A 505 40.57 -4.08 -13.16
C LYS A 505 40.96 -3.01 -14.18
N LYS A 506 40.30 -3.00 -15.35
CA LYS A 506 40.56 -2.04 -16.45
C LYS A 506 39.54 -0.89 -16.52
N SER A 507 38.42 -0.98 -15.79
CA SER A 507 37.46 0.11 -15.56
C SER A 507 37.80 0.88 -14.30
#